data_AF-A0A4Y2ICI3-F1
#
_entry.id   AF-A0A4Y2ICI3-F1
#
_cell.length_a   1.000
_cell.length_b   1.000
_cell.length_c   1.000
_cell.angle_alpha   90.00
_cell.angle_beta   90.00
_cell.angle_gamma   90.00
#
_symmetry.space_group_name_H-M   'P 1'
#
loop_
_entity.id
_entity.type
_entity.pdbx_description
1 polymer ?
#
loop_
_entity_poly.entity_id
_entity_poly.type
_entity_poly.pdbx_seq_one_letter_code
_entity_poly.pdbx_strand_id
1 'polypeptide(L)'
;MKAYYDKKKSGTLSFDKGEIAVVRRNPKATDEPTKTQPRLRGPMVVTEILPSDTYRIPQLEPSNDRLYATTAHVCQLKAWRSWNEDDDDSSENSDDEAGMQRLKGTVRKPVRYGAFM
;
A
#
# COMPACT_ATOMS: atom_id res chain seq x y z
N MET A 1 11.65 18.61 -26.19
CA MET A 1 12.19 17.94 -24.98
C MET A 1 11.30 18.05 -23.74
N LYS A 2 10.37 19.01 -23.62
CA LYS A 2 9.53 19.18 -22.41
C LYS A 2 8.49 18.07 -22.18
N ALA A 3 7.95 17.49 -23.26
CA ALA A 3 6.92 16.44 -23.20
C ALA A 3 7.41 15.09 -22.63
N TYR A 4 8.72 14.88 -22.46
CA TYR A 4 9.26 13.66 -21.85
C TYR A 4 9.11 13.68 -20.32
N TYR A 5 9.23 14.87 -19.70
CA TYR A 5 9.21 15.05 -18.25
C TYR A 5 7.81 15.30 -17.67
N ASP A 6 6.87 15.81 -18.48
CA ASP A 6 5.50 16.10 -18.05
C ASP A 6 4.61 14.83 -17.93
N LYS A 7 5.16 13.66 -18.25
CA LYS A 7 4.44 12.38 -18.28
C LYS A 7 4.14 11.80 -16.90
N LYS A 8 4.75 12.35 -15.83
CA LYS A 8 4.62 11.83 -14.47
C LYS A 8 3.55 12.54 -13.62
N LYS A 9 2.64 13.30 -14.23
CA LYS A 9 1.47 13.78 -13.49
C LYS A 9 0.50 12.62 -13.33
N SER A 10 0.52 11.98 -12.17
CA SER A 10 -0.54 11.08 -11.76
C SER A 10 -1.86 11.85 -11.70
N GLY A 11 -2.94 11.23 -12.16
CA GLY A 11 -4.27 11.82 -12.09
C GLY A 11 -4.63 12.16 -10.65
N THR A 12 -5.32 13.28 -10.44
CA THR A 12 -5.88 13.62 -9.14
C THR A 12 -6.85 12.53 -8.73
N LEU A 13 -6.61 11.91 -7.56
CA LEU A 13 -7.57 11.00 -6.96
C LEU A 13 -8.74 11.84 -6.46
N SER A 14 -9.95 11.54 -6.94
CA SER A 14 -11.19 12.18 -6.49
C SER A 14 -12.30 11.14 -6.44
N PHE A 15 -13.20 11.26 -5.48
CA PHE A 15 -14.33 10.36 -5.33
C PHE A 15 -15.64 11.12 -5.51
N ASP A 16 -16.60 10.48 -6.17
CA ASP A 16 -17.94 11.04 -6.32
C ASP A 16 -18.86 10.59 -5.18
N LYS A 17 -19.87 11.42 -4.89
CA LYS A 17 -20.92 11.05 -3.94
C LYS A 17 -21.65 9.80 -4.44
N GLY A 18 -21.72 8.78 -3.59
CA GLY A 18 -22.29 7.47 -3.89
C GLY A 18 -21.26 6.42 -4.32
N GLU A 19 -20.00 6.81 -4.57
CA GLU A 19 -18.95 5.84 -4.90
C GLU A 19 -18.60 4.97 -3.69
N ILE A 20 -18.30 3.70 -3.95
CA ILE A 20 -17.89 2.75 -2.91
C ILE A 20 -16.37 2.82 -2.77
N ALA A 21 -15.93 3.11 -1.55
CA ALA A 21 -14.52 3.21 -1.20
C ALA A 21 -14.19 2.35 0.02
N VAL A 22 -12.91 2.10 0.19
CA VAL A 22 -12.31 1.37 1.29
C VAL A 22 -11.37 2.31 2.01
N VAL A 23 -11.37 2.26 3.34
CA VAL A 23 -10.53 3.15 4.16
C VAL A 23 -9.31 2.37 4.66
N ARG A 24 -8.10 2.88 4.38
CA ARG A 24 -6.85 2.35 4.94
C ARG A 24 -6.80 2.58 6.45
N ARG A 25 -6.45 1.55 7.21
CA ARG A 25 -6.23 1.61 8.66
C ARG A 25 -4.75 1.73 8.97
N ASN A 26 -4.46 2.47 10.04
CA ASN A 26 -3.13 2.45 10.62
C ASN A 26 -2.91 1.11 11.34
N PRO A 27 -1.71 0.52 11.21
CA PRO A 27 -1.37 -0.69 11.94
C PRO A 27 -1.41 -0.41 13.44
N LYS A 28 -1.88 -1.40 14.21
CA LYS A 28 -1.87 -1.30 15.67
C LYS A 28 -0.66 -2.05 16.20
N ALA A 29 0.04 -1.44 17.16
CA ALA A 29 1.04 -2.13 17.96
C ALA A 29 0.30 -3.09 18.91
N THR A 30 -0.05 -4.26 18.39
CA THR A 30 -0.52 -5.42 19.15
C THR A 30 0.61 -6.45 19.12
N ASP A 31 0.67 -7.35 20.11
CA ASP A 31 1.64 -8.46 20.15
C ASP A 31 1.55 -9.38 18.90
N GLU A 32 0.51 -9.20 18.09
CA GLU A 32 0.34 -9.84 16.79
C GLU A 32 1.11 -9.13 15.67
N PRO A 33 1.68 -9.88 14.71
CA PRO A 33 2.46 -9.31 13.62
C PRO A 33 1.63 -8.38 12.74
N THR A 34 2.12 -7.17 12.52
CA THR A 34 1.46 -6.15 11.67
C THR A 34 1.13 -6.63 10.25
N LYS A 35 1.88 -7.63 9.74
CA LYS A 35 1.68 -8.19 8.40
C LYS A 35 0.35 -8.93 8.26
N THR A 36 -0.15 -9.56 9.32
CA THR A 36 -1.43 -10.31 9.30
C THR A 36 -2.63 -9.43 9.62
N GLN A 37 -2.43 -8.20 10.10
CA GLN A 37 -3.51 -7.29 10.45
C GLN A 37 -4.27 -6.79 9.20
N PRO A 38 -5.61 -6.70 9.25
CA PRO A 38 -6.39 -6.12 8.16
C PRO A 38 -6.03 -4.65 7.91
N ARG A 39 -5.47 -4.37 6.74
CA ARG A 39 -5.02 -3.01 6.34
C ARG A 39 -6.15 -2.10 5.87
N LEU A 40 -7.27 -2.70 5.47
CA LEU A 40 -8.39 -2.04 4.84
C LEU A 40 -9.65 -2.25 5.69
N ARG A 41 -10.42 -1.19 5.89
CA ARG A 41 -11.75 -1.22 6.50
C ARG A 41 -12.78 -1.24 5.38
N GLY A 42 -13.74 -2.15 5.49
CA GLY A 42 -14.66 -2.63 4.44
C GLY A 42 -15.37 -1.61 3.54
N PRO A 43 -16.28 -2.07 2.67
CA PRO A 43 -16.93 -1.21 1.71
C PRO A 43 -17.76 -0.15 2.43
N MET A 44 -17.47 1.11 2.14
CA MET A 44 -18.14 2.27 2.69
C MET A 44 -18.54 3.19 1.54
N VAL A 45 -19.69 3.86 1.67
CA VAL A 45 -20.23 4.71 0.60
C VAL A 45 -19.85 6.17 0.89
N VAL A 46 -19.32 6.87 -0.10
CA VAL A 46 -19.03 8.31 0.02
C VAL A 46 -20.35 9.09 0.05
N THR A 47 -20.67 9.76 1.15
CA THR A 47 -21.92 10.53 1.28
C THR A 47 -21.76 12.03 1.16
N GLU A 48 -20.62 12.57 1.63
CA GLU A 48 -20.35 14.01 1.56
C GLU A 48 -18.88 14.24 1.23
N ILE A 49 -18.65 15.25 0.39
CA ILE A 49 -17.33 15.75 0.00
C ILE A 49 -17.11 17.04 0.78
N LEU A 50 -16.14 17.04 1.68
CA LEU A 50 -15.73 18.18 2.48
C LEU A 50 -14.60 18.94 1.76
N PRO A 51 -14.37 20.22 2.11
CA PRO A 51 -13.20 20.95 1.62
C PRO A 51 -11.91 20.23 2.01
N SER A 52 -10.83 20.46 1.25
CA SER A 52 -9.50 19.86 1.46
C SER A 52 -9.49 18.33 1.32
N ASP A 53 -10.08 17.82 0.22
CA ASP A 53 -10.00 16.40 -0.18
C ASP A 53 -10.38 15.42 0.93
N THR A 54 -11.29 15.85 1.80
CA THR A 54 -11.77 15.08 2.94
C THR A 54 -13.18 14.60 2.63
N TYR A 55 -13.49 13.35 2.96
CA TYR A 55 -14.76 12.72 2.62
C TYR A 55 -15.41 12.16 3.88
N ARG A 56 -16.74 12.30 4.01
CA ARG A 56 -17.54 11.57 5.01
C ARG A 56 -18.12 10.32 4.36
N ILE A 57 -17.84 9.20 5.01
CA ILE A 57 -18.03 7.87 4.44
C ILE A 57 -18.59 6.95 5.54
N PRO A 58 -19.92 6.80 5.61
CA PRO A 58 -20.57 5.85 6.52
C PRO A 58 -20.33 4.39 6.14
N GLN A 59 -20.33 3.54 7.16
CA GLN A 59 -20.34 2.09 6.98
C GLN A 59 -21.66 1.63 6.37
N LEU A 60 -21.57 0.80 5.34
CA LEU A 60 -22.72 0.21 4.66
C LEU A 60 -23.42 -0.82 5.55
N GLU A 61 -22.64 -1.72 6.16
CA GLU A 61 -23.14 -2.65 7.18
C GLU A 61 -22.73 -2.20 8.59
N PRO A 62 -23.70 -1.91 9.48
CA PRO A 62 -23.41 -1.63 10.87
C PRO A 62 -22.95 -2.92 11.56
N SER A 63 -21.72 -2.95 12.06
CA SER A 63 -21.21 -4.11 12.81
C SER A 63 -21.79 -4.25 14.22
N ASN A 64 -22.46 -3.21 14.74
CA ASN A 64 -22.94 -3.14 16.13
C ASN A 64 -24.24 -2.29 16.23
N ASP A 65 -25.15 -2.41 15.25
CA ASP A 65 -26.40 -1.60 15.11
C ASP A 65 -26.21 -0.07 14.98
N ARG A 66 -24.98 0.42 15.11
CA ARG A 66 -24.62 1.83 15.02
C ARG A 66 -23.97 2.12 13.68
N LEU A 67 -24.59 3.02 12.91
CA LEU A 67 -24.02 3.59 11.71
C LEU A 67 -22.98 4.64 12.10
N TYR A 68 -21.70 4.26 12.01
CA TYR A 68 -20.59 5.21 12.18
C TYR A 68 -20.23 5.83 10.83
N ALA A 69 -20.24 7.16 10.79
CA ALA A 69 -19.62 7.93 9.72
C ALA A 69 -18.11 8.07 10.00
N THR A 70 -17.28 7.73 9.03
CA THR A 70 -15.84 7.97 9.10
C THR A 70 -15.49 9.14 8.21
N THR A 71 -14.71 10.08 8.73
CA THR A 71 -14.16 11.18 7.95
C THR A 71 -12.71 10.84 7.61
N ALA A 72 -12.35 10.81 6.33
CA ALA A 72 -11.02 10.42 5.87
C ALA A 72 -10.54 11.29 4.71
N HIS A 73 -9.22 11.49 4.64
CA HIS A 73 -8.57 12.20 3.54
C HIS A 73 -8.43 11.28 2.31
N VAL A 74 -8.41 11.84 1.11
CA VAL A 74 -8.30 11.09 -0.16
C VAL A 74 -7.16 10.09 -0.19
N CYS A 75 -6.01 10.41 0.42
CA CYS A 75 -4.84 9.52 0.48
C CYS A 75 -5.07 8.24 1.29
N GLN A 76 -6.08 8.22 2.15
CA GLN A 76 -6.47 7.05 2.94
C GLN A 76 -7.55 6.22 2.24
N LEU A 77 -8.14 6.74 1.16
CA LEU A 77 -9.21 6.10 0.44
C LEU A 77 -8.67 5.32 -0.74
N LYS A 78 -9.32 4.18 -0.99
CA LYS A 78 -9.08 3.36 -2.16
C LYS A 78 -10.42 3.02 -2.78
N ALA A 79 -10.54 3.19 -4.09
CA ALA A 79 -11.76 2.81 -4.79
C ALA A 79 -12.03 1.32 -4.62
N TRP A 80 -13.27 0.95 -4.32
CA TRP A 80 -13.70 -0.44 -4.32
C TRP A 80 -13.87 -0.90 -5.76
N ARG A 81 -12.76 -1.25 -6.41
CA ARG A 81 -12.77 -1.83 -7.76
C ARG A 81 -12.69 -3.35 -7.62
N SER A 82 -13.48 -4.05 -8.43
CA SER A 82 -13.35 -5.50 -8.58
C SER A 82 -11.91 -5.82 -8.95
N TRP A 83 -11.33 -6.81 -8.28
CA TRP A 83 -9.96 -7.27 -8.44
C TRP A 83 -9.72 -7.68 -9.90
N ASN A 84 -9.34 -6.72 -10.74
CA ASN A 84 -8.77 -6.97 -12.05
C ASN A 84 -7.36 -6.38 -11.97
N GLU A 85 -6.40 -7.24 -12.28
CA GLU A 85 -4.95 -7.05 -12.21
C GLU A 85 -4.54 -5.64 -12.62
N ASP A 86 -3.94 -4.87 -11.70
CA ASP A 86 -3.02 -3.72 -11.93
C ASP A 86 -2.97 -2.78 -10.71
N ASP A 87 -2.87 -3.34 -9.50
CA ASP A 87 -2.36 -2.59 -8.35
C ASP A 87 -0.86 -2.91 -8.25
N ASP A 88 -0.07 -2.34 -9.16
CA ASP A 88 1.37 -2.19 -8.99
C ASP A 88 1.60 -1.24 -7.81
N ASP A 89 1.47 -1.78 -6.60
CA ASP A 89 1.99 -1.19 -5.36
C ASP A 89 3.51 -1.36 -5.43
N SER A 90 4.13 -0.67 -6.40
CA SER A 90 5.56 -0.40 -6.43
C SER A 90 5.85 0.51 -5.24
N SER A 91 5.79 -0.06 -4.04
CA SER A 91 6.40 0.50 -2.86
C SER A 91 7.89 0.57 -3.18
N GLU A 92 8.29 1.73 -3.68
CA GLU A 92 9.66 2.12 -3.95
C GLU A 92 10.38 2.12 -2.60
N ASN A 93 10.74 0.93 -2.12
CA ASN A 93 11.83 0.78 -1.19
C ASN A 93 13.09 0.86 -2.06
N SER A 94 13.42 2.06 -2.50
CA SER A 94 14.77 2.35 -2.97
C SER A 94 15.67 2.17 -1.77
N ASP A 95 16.22 0.98 -1.64
CA ASP A 95 17.29 0.67 -0.72
C ASP A 95 18.53 1.40 -1.22
N ASP A 96 18.64 2.68 -0.85
CA ASP A 96 19.83 3.48 -1.04
C ASP A 96 20.72 3.29 0.21
N GLU A 97 21.44 2.18 0.23
CA GLU A 97 22.67 2.06 1.02
C GLU A 97 23.80 1.50 0.13
N ALA A 98 24.45 2.46 -0.51
CA ALA A 98 25.89 2.55 -0.73
C ALA A 98 26.70 1.22 -0.74
N GLY A 99 27.02 0.79 -1.97
CA GLY A 99 28.43 0.64 -2.35
C GLY A 99 29.29 -0.37 -1.58
N MET A 100 28.97 -1.67 -1.66
CA MET A 100 29.96 -2.73 -1.42
C MET A 100 30.33 -3.42 -2.74
N GLN A 101 31.15 -2.70 -3.51
CA GLN A 101 32.30 -3.20 -4.28
C GLN A 101 32.40 -4.73 -4.41
N ARG A 102 32.12 -5.18 -5.64
CA ARG A 102 32.28 -6.54 -6.15
C ARG A 102 33.68 -7.07 -5.84
N LEU A 103 33.82 -7.88 -4.80
CA LEU A 103 35.03 -8.67 -4.61
C LEU A 103 35.03 -9.82 -5.61
N LYS A 104 36.04 -9.82 -6.47
CA LYS A 104 36.26 -10.78 -7.56
C LYS A 104 36.42 -12.17 -6.97
N GLY A 105 35.54 -13.10 -7.34
CA GLY A 105 35.67 -14.50 -6.99
C GLY A 105 36.97 -15.07 -7.55
N THR A 106 37.86 -15.52 -6.67
CA THR A 106 38.92 -16.46 -7.04
C THR A 106 38.49 -17.83 -6.51
N VAL A 107 38.16 -18.73 -7.43
CA VAL A 107 37.82 -20.13 -7.13
C VAL A 107 38.98 -20.78 -6.38
N ARG A 108 38.82 -21.04 -5.08
CA ARG A 108 39.71 -21.93 -4.33
C ARG A 108 39.19 -23.36 -4.49
N LYS A 109 39.97 -24.21 -5.16
CA LYS A 109 39.66 -25.64 -5.33
C LYS A 109 39.57 -26.34 -3.97
N PRO A 110 38.64 -27.30 -3.76
CA PRO A 110 38.64 -28.10 -2.55
C PRO A 110 39.80 -29.11 -2.56
N VAL A 111 40.59 -29.11 -1.48
CA VAL A 111 41.57 -30.15 -1.16
C VAL A 111 40.81 -31.40 -0.74
N ARG A 112 41.09 -32.54 -1.40
CA ARG A 112 40.50 -33.85 -1.11
C ARG A 112 41.05 -34.35 0.23
N TYR A 113 40.18 -34.57 1.21
CA TYR A 113 40.52 -35.32 2.42
C TYR A 113 40.47 -36.82 2.11
N GLY A 114 41.60 -37.50 2.30
CA GLY A 114 41.71 -38.94 2.13
C GLY A 114 43.15 -39.42 2.21
N ALA A 115 43.75 -39.35 3.40
CA ALA A 115 44.98 -40.06 3.76
C ALA A 115 45.25 -39.93 5.27
N PHE A 116 44.43 -40.59 6.09
CA PHE A 116 44.81 -41.03 7.44
C PHE A 116 44.11 -42.35 7.71
N MET A 117 44.65 -43.42 7.13
CA MET A 117 44.66 -44.82 7.59
C MET A 117 45.28 -45.70 6.51
#